data_AF-A0A8H7MHE8-F1
#
_entry.id   AF-A0A8H7MHE8-F1
#
_cell.length_a   1.000
_cell.length_b   1.000
_cell.length_c   1.000
_cell.angle_alpha   90.00
_cell.angle_beta   90.00
_cell.angle_gamma   90.00
#
_symmetry.space_group_name_H-M   'P 1'
#
loop_
_entity.id
_entity.type
_entity.pdbx_description
1 polymer ?
#
loop_
_entity_poly.entity_id
_entity_poly.type
_entity_poly.pdbx_seq_one_letter_code
_entity_poly.pdbx_strand_id
1 'polypeptide(L)'
;MDDLAQTRNILERNPGLKWGFVIYRCTYESDSDWACFMDLLNTRVRLNLEEESSLDLLERLDWCVQNDRDVLDGASTGQVRTEFAKWIKECDEENDFLGTPRFQACVMVTQFQLELLLKGPPAEEFDASGAGFLTLVSLDEDEDSQLVGLSYLVPRIYALLEGLGWENIVEDGIATP
;
A
#
# COMPACT_ATOMS: atom_id res chain seq x y z
N MET A 1 -1.41 -15.50 14.01
CA MET A 1 -2.26 -14.55 13.28
C MET A 1 -2.27 -15.07 11.87
N ASP A 2 -3.42 -15.56 11.43
CA ASP A 2 -3.60 -16.32 10.18
C ASP A 2 -4.10 -15.37 9.08
N ASP A 3 -3.46 -14.20 8.97
CA ASP A 3 -3.91 -13.03 8.22
C ASP A 3 -4.01 -13.34 6.72
N LEU A 4 -3.14 -14.23 6.25
CA LEU A 4 -3.14 -14.74 4.88
C LEU A 4 -4.30 -15.70 4.63
N ALA A 5 -4.72 -16.51 5.60
CA ALA A 5 -5.91 -17.35 5.45
C ALA A 5 -7.19 -16.52 5.42
N GLN A 6 -7.28 -15.46 6.23
CA GLN A 6 -8.41 -14.53 6.17
C GLN A 6 -8.49 -13.85 4.80
N THR A 7 -7.35 -13.37 4.31
CA THR A 7 -7.23 -12.78 2.96
C THR A 7 -7.70 -13.74 1.89
N ARG A 8 -7.19 -14.98 1.94
CA ARG A 8 -7.59 -16.04 1.01
C ARG A 8 -9.09 -16.27 1.06
N ASN A 9 -9.67 -16.32 2.25
CA ASN A 9 -11.11 -16.51 2.42
C ASN A 9 -11.95 -15.37 1.81
N ILE A 10 -11.51 -14.12 1.97
CA ILE A 10 -12.17 -12.95 1.39
C ILE A 10 -12.06 -12.98 -0.14
N LEU A 11 -10.89 -13.28 -0.68
CA LEU A 11 -10.67 -13.37 -2.13
C LEU A 11 -11.44 -14.56 -2.74
N GLU A 12 -11.50 -15.70 -2.08
CA GLU A 12 -12.28 -16.86 -2.54
C GLU A 12 -13.78 -16.55 -2.60
N ARG A 13 -14.30 -15.78 -1.64
CA ARG A 13 -15.70 -15.34 -1.61
C ARG A 13 -16.02 -14.27 -2.64
N ASN A 14 -15.01 -13.52 -3.11
CA ASN A 14 -15.15 -12.42 -4.05
C ASN A 14 -14.19 -12.61 -5.24
N PRO A 15 -14.57 -13.40 -6.26
CA PRO A 15 -13.68 -13.75 -7.37
C PRO A 15 -13.18 -12.55 -8.18
N GLY A 16 -13.92 -11.43 -8.18
CA GLY A 16 -13.53 -10.18 -8.86
C GLY A 16 -12.61 -9.27 -8.04
N LEU A 17 -12.48 -9.54 -6.74
CA LEU A 17 -11.74 -8.67 -5.83
C LEU A 17 -10.23 -8.86 -5.99
N LYS A 18 -9.54 -7.74 -6.15
CA LYS A 18 -8.09 -7.64 -6.13
C LYS A 18 -7.61 -7.12 -4.77
N TRP A 19 -6.39 -7.45 -4.40
CA TRP A 19 -5.80 -6.94 -3.16
C TRP A 19 -4.53 -6.13 -3.44
N GLY A 20 -4.09 -5.38 -2.43
CA GLY A 20 -3.06 -4.35 -2.56
C GLY A 20 -3.64 -2.95 -2.44
N PHE A 21 -2.78 -1.97 -2.11
CA PHE A 21 -3.17 -0.56 -2.05
C PHE A 21 -3.16 0.07 -3.43
N VAL A 22 -3.95 1.14 -3.58
CA VAL A 22 -3.78 2.10 -4.67
C VAL A 22 -2.54 2.95 -4.39
N ILE A 23 -1.58 2.94 -5.31
CA ILE A 23 -0.34 3.72 -5.19
C ILE A 23 -0.44 4.99 -6.04
N TYR A 24 -0.28 6.15 -5.42
CA TYR A 24 -0.15 7.44 -6.08
C TYR A 24 1.32 7.81 -6.24
N ARG A 25 1.76 7.91 -7.49
CA ARG A 25 3.09 8.40 -7.83
C ARG A 25 3.07 9.93 -7.80
N CYS A 26 3.74 10.52 -6.82
CA CYS A 26 3.85 11.98 -6.67
C CYS A 26 5.23 12.53 -7.05
N THR A 27 6.06 11.72 -7.71
CA THR A 27 7.37 12.12 -8.23
C THR A 27 7.58 11.65 -9.66
N TYR A 28 8.14 12.55 -10.48
CA TYR A 28 8.39 12.34 -11.90
C TYR A 28 9.81 12.71 -12.32
N GLU A 29 10.74 12.76 -11.36
CA GLU A 29 12.15 13.10 -11.63
C GLU A 29 12.88 12.01 -12.42
N SER A 30 12.61 10.73 -12.10
CA SER A 30 13.24 9.58 -12.75
C SER A 30 12.27 8.41 -12.88
N ASP A 31 11.98 8.01 -14.12
CA ASP A 31 11.19 6.81 -14.41
C ASP A 31 11.97 5.52 -14.11
N SER A 32 13.30 5.54 -14.21
CA SER A 32 14.13 4.38 -13.87
C SER A 32 14.12 4.11 -12.37
N ASP A 33 14.15 5.16 -11.56
CA ASP A 33 14.14 5.06 -10.11
C ASP A 33 12.78 4.55 -9.63
N TRP A 34 11.71 5.07 -10.24
CA TRP A 34 10.36 4.55 -10.04
C TRP A 34 10.24 3.06 -10.41
N ALA A 35 10.78 2.64 -11.55
CA ALA A 35 10.77 1.25 -11.97
C ALA A 35 11.53 0.36 -10.99
N CYS A 36 12.70 0.81 -10.49
CA CYS A 36 13.45 0.11 -9.45
C CYS A 36 12.65 -0.02 -8.15
N PHE A 37 11.93 1.02 -7.74
CA PHE A 37 11.07 0.95 -6.56
C PHE A 37 9.93 -0.06 -6.74
N MET A 38 9.26 -0.07 -7.89
CA MET A 38 8.20 -1.03 -8.16
C MET A 38 8.74 -2.47 -8.19
N ASP A 39 9.95 -2.67 -8.71
CA ASP A 39 10.63 -3.98 -8.69
C ASP A 39 11.00 -4.41 -7.26
N LEU A 40 11.52 -3.49 -6.45
CA LEU A 40 11.82 -3.70 -5.03
C LEU A 40 10.55 -4.11 -4.26
N LEU A 41 9.45 -3.37 -4.44
CA LEU A 41 8.16 -3.64 -3.81
C LEU A 41 7.64 -5.03 -4.21
N ASN A 42 7.56 -5.32 -5.51
CA ASN A 42 7.03 -6.60 -5.99
C ASN A 42 7.90 -7.78 -5.55
N THR A 43 9.23 -7.64 -5.60
CA THR A 43 10.16 -8.67 -5.14
C THR A 43 9.98 -8.95 -3.66
N ARG A 44 9.86 -7.89 -2.84
CA ARG A 44 9.63 -8.03 -1.40
C ARG A 44 8.30 -8.72 -1.10
N VAL A 45 7.21 -8.33 -1.76
CA VAL A 45 5.90 -8.98 -1.57
C VAL A 45 5.97 -10.45 -1.95
N ARG A 46 6.62 -10.78 -3.07
CA ARG A 46 6.82 -12.16 -3.51
C ARG A 46 7.60 -12.98 -2.48
N LEU A 47 8.71 -12.46 -1.96
CA LEU A 47 9.53 -13.18 -0.97
C LEU A 47 8.75 -13.47 0.32
N ASN A 48 8.01 -12.48 0.84
CA ASN A 48 7.15 -12.67 2.01
C ASN A 48 6.08 -13.75 1.77
N LEU A 49 5.44 -13.74 0.59
CA LEU A 49 4.44 -14.75 0.25
C LEU A 49 5.04 -16.13 0.00
N GLU A 50 6.28 -16.22 -0.46
CA GLU A 50 7.01 -17.48 -0.63
C GLU A 50 7.31 -18.13 0.72
N GLU A 51 7.80 -17.34 1.68
CA GLU A 51 8.05 -17.80 3.06
C GLU A 51 6.78 -18.36 3.72
N GLU A 52 5.64 -17.72 3.48
CA GLU A 52 4.33 -18.10 4.02
C GLU A 52 3.53 -19.06 3.11
N SER A 53 4.15 -19.64 2.08
CA SER A 53 3.51 -20.59 1.15
C SER A 53 2.17 -20.10 0.56
N SER A 54 2.06 -18.81 0.30
CA SER A 54 0.84 -18.11 -0.14
C SER A 54 1.02 -17.38 -1.49
N LEU A 55 1.85 -17.95 -2.37
CA LEU A 55 2.13 -17.42 -3.70
C LEU A 55 0.90 -17.34 -4.60
N ASP A 56 -0.15 -18.11 -4.31
CA ASP A 56 -1.45 -18.04 -5.00
C ASP A 56 -2.08 -16.65 -4.90
N LEU A 57 -1.77 -15.89 -3.86
CA LEU A 57 -2.26 -14.53 -3.69
C LEU A 57 -1.65 -13.58 -4.73
N LEU A 58 -0.43 -13.82 -5.23
CA LEU A 58 0.20 -12.93 -6.21
C LEU A 58 -0.62 -12.77 -7.50
N GLU A 59 -1.40 -13.79 -7.88
CA GLU A 59 -2.25 -13.74 -9.08
C GLU A 59 -3.33 -12.65 -9.01
N ARG A 60 -3.68 -12.21 -7.79
CA ARG A 60 -4.72 -11.20 -7.54
C ARG A 60 -4.19 -9.90 -6.96
N LEU A 61 -2.86 -9.78 -6.84
CA LEU A 61 -2.22 -8.55 -6.38
C LEU A 61 -2.31 -7.50 -7.49
N ASP A 62 -2.77 -6.30 -7.13
CA ASP A 62 -2.82 -5.16 -8.03
C ASP A 62 -2.55 -3.86 -7.25
N TRP A 63 -1.48 -3.17 -7.60
CA TRP A 63 -1.12 -1.89 -6.96
C TRP A 63 -1.89 -0.68 -7.51
N CYS A 64 -2.69 -0.85 -8.56
CA CYS A 64 -3.52 0.20 -9.19
C CYS A 64 -2.81 1.57 -9.26
N VAL A 65 -1.60 1.59 -9.83
CA VAL A 65 -0.73 2.76 -9.77
C VAL A 65 -1.36 3.93 -10.53
N GLN A 66 -1.67 5.02 -9.82
CA GLN A 66 -2.16 6.27 -10.37
C GLN A 66 -0.97 7.14 -10.78
N ASN A 67 -0.91 7.46 -12.07
CA ASN A 67 0.23 8.11 -12.73
C ASN A 67 -0.26 9.26 -13.62
N ASP A 68 -0.89 10.26 -13.01
CA ASP A 68 -1.28 11.52 -13.65
C ASP A 68 -0.31 12.62 -13.21
N ARG A 69 0.67 12.94 -14.07
CA ARG A 69 1.70 13.94 -13.77
C ARG A 69 1.12 15.34 -13.55
N ASP A 70 0.11 15.73 -14.32
CA ASP A 70 -0.41 17.09 -14.26
C ASP A 70 -1.13 17.37 -12.93
N VAL A 71 -1.64 16.31 -12.29
CA VAL A 71 -2.37 16.38 -11.02
C VAL A 71 -1.49 16.00 -9.82
N LEU A 72 -0.59 15.04 -9.98
CA LEU A 72 0.11 14.38 -8.87
C LEU A 72 1.55 14.87 -8.64
N ASP A 73 2.17 15.59 -9.58
CA ASP A 73 3.55 16.06 -9.43
C ASP A 73 3.66 17.05 -8.25
N GLY A 74 4.31 16.62 -7.17
CA GLY A 74 4.39 17.37 -5.93
C GLY A 74 3.07 17.53 -5.17
N ALA A 75 2.08 16.66 -5.41
CA ALA A 75 0.79 16.71 -4.72
C ALA A 75 0.94 16.56 -3.20
N SER A 76 0.06 17.23 -2.46
CA SER A 76 -0.10 17.09 -1.01
C SER A 76 -0.99 15.89 -0.64
N THR A 77 -0.95 15.47 0.62
CA THR A 77 -1.80 14.39 1.15
C THR A 77 -3.30 14.65 0.94
N GLY A 78 -3.75 15.91 1.11
CA GLY A 78 -5.15 16.28 0.84
C GLY A 78 -5.56 16.20 -0.64
N GLN A 79 -4.64 16.50 -1.56
CA GLN A 79 -4.89 16.31 -2.99
C GLN A 79 -4.96 14.82 -3.33
N VAL A 80 -4.02 14.01 -2.83
CA VAL A 80 -4.04 12.56 -3.01
C VAL A 80 -5.32 11.94 -2.44
N ARG A 81 -5.75 12.36 -1.24
CA ARG A 81 -7.02 11.94 -0.64
C ARG A 81 -8.22 12.27 -1.53
N THR A 82 -8.23 13.46 -2.14
CA THR A 82 -9.29 13.88 -3.05
C THR A 82 -9.32 13.01 -4.31
N GLU A 83 -8.17 12.74 -4.91
CA GLU A 83 -8.07 11.85 -6.08
C GLU A 83 -8.42 10.40 -5.72
N PHE A 84 -8.09 9.95 -4.52
CA PHE A 84 -8.49 8.63 -4.01
C PHE A 84 -9.99 8.52 -3.82
N ALA A 85 -10.63 9.53 -3.22
CA ALA A 85 -12.08 9.57 -3.08
C ALA A 85 -12.81 9.60 -4.43
N LYS A 86 -12.22 10.22 -5.47
CA LYS A 86 -12.75 10.17 -6.84
C LYS A 86 -12.58 8.77 -7.44
N TRP A 87 -11.39 8.19 -7.33
CA TRP A 87 -11.11 6.85 -7.82
C TRP A 87 -12.10 5.83 -7.24
N ILE A 88 -12.38 5.90 -5.93
CA ILE A 88 -13.37 5.02 -5.28
C ILE A 88 -14.78 5.19 -5.88
N LYS A 89 -15.21 6.43 -6.16
CA LYS A 89 -16.54 6.71 -6.74
C LYS A 89 -16.66 6.29 -8.20
N GLU A 90 -15.56 6.32 -8.94
CA GLU A 90 -15.51 5.93 -10.35
C GLU A 90 -15.25 4.43 -10.51
N CYS A 91 -14.81 3.76 -9.45
CA CYS A 91 -14.61 2.33 -9.45
C CYS A 91 -15.96 1.62 -9.48
N ASP A 92 -16.26 0.95 -10.60
CA ASP A 92 -17.45 0.10 -10.80
C ASP A 92 -17.37 -1.20 -9.97
N GLU A 93 -16.38 -1.32 -9.07
CA GLU A 93 -16.29 -2.30 -7.99
C GLU A 93 -17.37 -2.05 -6.89
N GLU A 94 -18.45 -1.34 -7.25
CA GLU A 94 -19.55 -0.88 -6.39
C GLU A 94 -20.29 -2.02 -5.65
N ASN A 95 -20.18 -3.26 -6.12
CA ASN A 95 -20.78 -4.43 -5.47
C ASN A 95 -19.81 -5.23 -4.57
N ASP A 96 -18.51 -4.93 -4.62
CA ASP A 96 -17.44 -5.61 -3.85
C ASP A 96 -16.90 -4.70 -2.71
N PHE A 97 -17.69 -3.69 -2.28
CA PHE A 97 -17.48 -2.74 -1.16
C PHE A 97 -17.35 -3.39 0.24
N LEU A 98 -16.70 -4.55 0.32
CA LEU A 98 -16.51 -5.33 1.53
C LEU A 98 -15.37 -4.76 2.40
N GLY A 99 -15.46 -3.50 2.81
CA GLY A 99 -14.63 -2.93 3.89
C GLY A 99 -13.13 -3.23 3.81
N THR A 100 -12.58 -3.44 2.61
CA THR A 100 -11.19 -3.87 2.47
C THR A 100 -10.26 -2.67 2.55
N PRO A 101 -9.03 -2.82 3.09
CA PRO A 101 -8.02 -1.77 3.23
C PRO A 101 -7.73 -1.01 1.94
N ARG A 102 -7.86 -1.67 0.78
CA ARG A 102 -7.73 -1.08 -0.56
C ARG A 102 -8.61 0.16 -0.78
N PHE A 103 -9.77 0.23 -0.13
CA PHE A 103 -10.72 1.35 -0.25
C PHE A 103 -10.71 2.28 0.97
N GLN A 104 -9.97 1.93 2.03
CA GLN A 104 -9.85 2.76 3.23
C GLN A 104 -8.63 3.67 3.16
N ALA A 105 -7.55 3.20 2.53
CA ALA A 105 -6.30 3.92 2.47
C ALA A 105 -5.60 3.76 1.12
N CYS A 106 -4.77 4.74 0.78
CA CYS A 106 -3.89 4.68 -0.38
C CYS A 106 -2.45 5.00 0.01
N VAL A 107 -1.51 4.58 -0.83
CA VAL A 107 -0.08 4.83 -0.64
C VAL A 107 0.32 6.01 -1.50
N MET A 108 0.92 7.01 -0.89
CA MET A 108 1.53 8.16 -1.55
C MET A 108 3.06 8.00 -1.53
N VAL A 109 3.68 8.17 -2.70
CA VAL A 109 5.14 8.11 -2.86
C VAL A 109 5.68 9.44 -3.37
N THR A 110 6.39 10.14 -2.49
CA THR A 110 7.11 11.38 -2.82
C THR A 110 8.53 11.12 -3.30
N GLN A 111 9.18 12.14 -3.89
CA GLN A 111 10.59 12.04 -4.31
C GLN A 111 11.51 11.68 -3.15
N PHE A 112 11.31 12.31 -1.99
CA PHE A 112 12.11 12.04 -0.80
C PHE A 112 12.02 10.57 -0.36
N GLN A 113 10.82 10.00 -0.39
CA GLN A 113 10.60 8.59 -0.03
C GLN A 113 11.20 7.64 -1.05
N LEU A 114 11.05 7.96 -2.35
CA LEU A 114 11.64 7.16 -3.42
C LEU A 114 13.15 7.02 -3.24
N GLU A 115 13.85 8.14 -2.97
CA GLU A 115 15.29 8.10 -2.73
C GLU A 115 15.69 7.29 -1.51
N LEU A 116 14.94 7.40 -0.40
CA LEU A 116 15.21 6.64 0.82
C LEU A 116 15.02 5.15 0.59
N LEU A 117 13.96 4.76 -0.10
CA LEU A 117 13.66 3.37 -0.42
C LEU A 117 14.75 2.74 -1.30
N LEU A 118 15.27 3.49 -2.26
CA LEU A 118 16.35 3.01 -3.14
C LEU A 118 17.73 2.98 -2.45
N LYS A 119 17.93 3.79 -1.41
CA LYS A 119 19.14 3.76 -0.56
C LYS A 119 19.04 2.72 0.57
N GLY A 120 17.83 2.21 0.82
CA GLY A 120 17.53 1.22 1.84
C GLY A 120 18.10 -0.17 1.52
N PRO A 121 17.86 -1.15 2.42
CA PRO A 121 18.30 -2.51 2.18
C PRO A 121 17.59 -3.13 0.95
N PRO A 122 18.25 -4.09 0.26
CA PRO A 122 17.68 -4.76 -0.90
C PRO A 122 16.43 -5.58 -0.52
N ALA A 123 15.62 -6.01 -1.50
CA ALA A 123 14.31 -6.65 -1.28
C ALA A 123 14.37 -7.90 -0.40
N GLU A 124 15.50 -8.59 -0.38
CA GLU A 124 15.79 -9.81 0.39
C GLU A 124 16.03 -9.53 1.88
N GLU A 125 16.35 -8.30 2.27
CA GLU A 125 16.72 -7.94 3.64
C GLU A 125 15.63 -7.13 4.34
N PHE A 126 15.02 -7.70 5.38
CA PHE A 126 14.01 -7.01 6.18
C PHE A 126 14.57 -5.73 6.82
N ASP A 127 13.96 -4.59 6.50
CA ASP A 127 14.34 -3.29 7.06
C ASP A 127 13.78 -3.11 8.48
N ALA A 128 14.45 -3.72 9.46
CA ALA A 128 14.11 -3.57 10.86
C ALA A 128 14.25 -2.12 11.36
N SER A 129 15.07 -1.30 10.69
CA SER A 129 15.31 0.09 11.05
C SER A 129 14.26 1.08 10.53
N GLY A 130 13.42 0.66 9.57
CA GLY A 130 12.48 1.55 8.90
C GLY A 130 13.17 2.66 8.09
N ALA A 131 14.35 2.38 7.54
CA ALA A 131 15.08 3.31 6.68
C ALA A 131 14.29 3.72 5.44
N GLY A 132 13.45 2.81 4.90
CA GLY A 132 12.52 3.08 3.82
C GLY A 132 11.07 3.13 4.30
N PHE A 133 10.43 4.30 4.19
CA PHE A 133 9.03 4.49 4.56
C PHE A 133 8.22 5.17 3.45
N LEU A 134 6.92 4.92 3.48
CA LEU A 134 5.91 5.44 2.57
C LEU A 134 4.84 6.20 3.36
N THR A 135 4.10 7.08 2.69
CA THR A 135 2.96 7.74 3.32
C THR A 135 1.71 6.95 3.01
N LEU A 136 1.03 6.45 4.04
CA LEU A 136 -0.32 5.92 3.93
C LEU A 136 -1.30 7.06 4.19
N VAL A 137 -2.22 7.30 3.27
CA VAL A 137 -3.22 8.38 3.36
C VAL A 137 -4.59 7.73 3.59
N SER A 138 -5.25 8.08 4.69
CA SER A 138 -6.62 7.61 4.95
C SER A 138 -7.60 8.35 4.05
N LEU A 139 -8.65 7.64 3.65
CA LEU A 139 -9.84 8.25 3.07
C LEU A 139 -10.54 9.18 4.07
N ASP A 140 -10.52 8.82 5.36
CA ASP A 140 -11.05 9.65 6.42
C ASP A 140 -10.09 10.82 6.70
N GLU A 141 -10.61 12.05 6.62
CA GLU A 141 -9.83 13.25 6.86
C GLU A 141 -9.45 13.40 8.34
N ASP A 142 -10.25 12.85 9.27
CA ASP A 142 -9.98 12.89 10.70
C ASP A 142 -8.82 11.94 11.10
N GLU A 143 -8.54 10.90 10.30
CA GLU A 143 -7.43 9.94 10.49
C GLU A 143 -6.10 10.41 9.84
N ASP A 144 -6.19 11.42 8.97
CA ASP A 144 -5.09 12.04 8.22
C ASP A 144 -4.18 11.06 7.42
N SER A 145 -2.88 11.02 7.72
CA SER A 145 -1.87 10.24 6.99
C SER A 145 -0.73 9.82 7.91
N GLN A 146 -0.07 8.71 7.59
CA GLN A 146 0.95 8.10 8.45
C GLN A 146 2.16 7.62 7.66
N LEU A 147 3.32 7.59 8.30
CA LEU A 147 4.53 7.01 7.72
C LEU A 147 4.61 5.53 8.09
N VAL A 148 4.68 4.67 7.08
CA VAL A 148 4.74 3.21 7.26
C VAL A 148 6.00 2.68 6.58
N GLY A 149 6.80 1.90 7.31
CA GLY A 149 7.97 1.23 6.75
C GLY A 149 7.57 0.23 5.66
N LEU A 150 8.25 0.23 4.51
CA LEU A 150 7.89 -0.65 3.38
C LEU A 150 7.90 -2.13 3.78
N SER A 151 8.88 -2.53 4.59
CA SER A 151 9.02 -3.91 5.08
C SER A 151 7.89 -4.33 6.02
N TYR A 152 7.15 -3.38 6.58
CA TYR A 152 5.99 -3.64 7.43
C TYR A 152 4.69 -3.59 6.63
N LEU A 153 4.70 -3.06 5.41
CA LEU A 153 3.51 -2.94 4.56
C LEU A 153 2.95 -4.31 4.16
N VAL A 154 3.80 -5.33 4.05
CA VAL A 154 3.44 -6.73 3.81
C VAL A 154 4.09 -7.57 4.89
N PRO A 155 3.34 -8.31 5.74
CA PRO A 155 1.94 -8.74 5.62
C PRO A 155 0.89 -7.82 6.27
N ARG A 156 1.22 -6.64 6.80
CA ARG A 156 0.23 -5.81 7.53
C ARG A 156 -0.86 -5.19 6.68
N ILE A 157 -0.71 -5.14 5.35
CA ILE A 157 -1.83 -4.94 4.41
C ILE A 157 -3.05 -5.78 4.81
N TYR A 158 -2.81 -6.93 5.43
CA TYR A 158 -3.81 -7.88 5.88
C TYR A 158 -4.20 -7.72 7.36
N ALA A 159 -3.32 -7.26 8.25
CA ALA A 159 -3.69 -6.94 9.63
C ALA A 159 -4.64 -5.72 9.72
N LEU A 160 -4.59 -4.84 8.71
CA LEU A 160 -5.60 -3.82 8.46
C LEU A 160 -7.02 -4.40 8.22
N LEU A 161 -7.16 -5.72 8.02
CA LEU A 161 -8.43 -6.42 7.82
C LEU A 161 -9.14 -6.80 9.13
N GLU A 162 -8.52 -6.66 10.31
CA GLU A 162 -9.10 -7.15 11.58
C GLU A 162 -10.02 -6.12 12.30
N GLY A 163 -10.03 -4.84 11.89
CA GLY A 163 -10.87 -3.81 12.51
C GLY A 163 -11.08 -2.55 11.66
N LEU A 164 -12.20 -1.86 11.90
CA LEU A 164 -12.44 -0.50 11.41
C LEU A 164 -11.55 0.46 12.22
N GLY A 165 -10.45 0.95 11.64
CA GLY A 165 -9.75 2.11 12.21
C GLY A 165 -8.22 2.11 12.09
N TRP A 166 -7.70 3.32 11.91
CA TRP A 166 -6.28 3.70 11.80
C TRP A 166 -5.41 3.28 12.99
N GLU A 167 -6.01 2.96 14.14
CA GLU A 167 -5.33 2.53 15.37
C GLU A 167 -4.61 1.18 15.24
N ASN A 168 -4.95 0.36 14.25
CA ASN A 168 -4.25 -0.90 13.98
C ASN A 168 -2.92 -0.69 13.23
N ILE A 169 -2.65 0.55 12.79
CA ILE A 169 -1.46 0.95 12.04
C ILE A 169 -0.44 1.62 12.95
N VAL A 170 -0.93 2.28 14.01
CA VAL A 170 -0.18 3.25 14.79
C VAL A 170 -0.37 2.97 16.27
N GLU A 171 0.72 2.59 16.95
CA GLU A 171 0.83 2.70 18.40
C GLU A 171 1.64 3.98 18.69
N ASP A 172 1.05 4.95 19.40
CA ASP A 172 1.71 6.21 19.81
C ASP A 172 2.35 7.05 18.67
N GLY A 173 1.70 7.14 17.51
CA GLY A 173 2.17 7.98 16.40
C GLY A 173 3.34 7.39 15.60
N ILE A 174 3.70 6.13 15.86
CA ILE A 174 4.73 5.40 15.12
C ILE A 174 4.13 4.10 14.59
N ALA A 175 4.25 3.88 13.29
CA ALA A 175 4.05 2.54 12.71
C ALA A 175 5.27 1.67 13.04
N THR A 176 5.42 1.30 14.31
CA THR A 176 6.47 0.39 14.80
C THR A 176 6.02 -1.08 14.73
N PRO A 177 6.95 -2.07 14.79
CA PRO A 177 6.68 -3.51 14.81
C PRO A 177 5.61 -3.96 15.81
#